data_AF-A0AAW5F1E8-F1
#
_entry.id   AF-A0AAW5F1E8-F1
#
_cell.length_a   1.000
_cell.length_b   1.000
_cell.length_c   1.000
_cell.angle_alpha   90.00
_cell.angle_beta   90.00
_cell.angle_gamma   90.00
#
_symmetry.space_group_name_H-M   'P 1'
#
loop_
_entity.id
_entity.type
_entity.pdbx_description
1 polymer ?
#
loop_
_entity_poly.entity_id
_entity_poly.type
_entity_poly.pdbx_seq_one_letter_code
_entity_poly.pdbx_strand_id
1 'polypeptide(L)'
;MAYPKVHIVNSTNYTVKGTVKYAACSSDDFEIAPWGSWTAGSRGVCLLTKITANVYTPGKTEEADSYSSSGTSYSQFAILQKTDGFTVTRIVT
;
A
#
# COMPACT_ATOMS: atom_id res chain seq x y z
N MET A 1 -17.34 -3.00 16.12
CA MET A 1 -17.34 -2.65 14.67
C MET A 1 -15.89 -2.46 14.25
N ALA A 2 -15.47 -3.01 13.12
CA ALA A 2 -14.07 -2.97 12.67
C ALA A 2 -13.99 -2.46 11.22
N TYR A 3 -12.95 -1.71 10.89
CA TYR A 3 -12.69 -1.29 9.52
C TYR A 3 -12.31 -2.49 8.65
N PRO A 4 -12.67 -2.47 7.34
CA PRO A 4 -12.25 -3.53 6.43
C PRO A 4 -10.72 -3.62 6.36
N LYS A 5 -10.22 -4.85 6.27
CA LYS A 5 -8.78 -5.13 6.12
C LYS A 5 -8.21 -4.37 4.93
N VAL A 6 -7.01 -3.83 5.11
CA VAL A 6 -6.31 -3.16 4.01
C VAL A 6 -5.95 -4.20 2.97
N HIS A 7 -6.30 -3.91 1.72
CA HIS A 7 -5.99 -4.71 0.56
C HIS A 7 -5.24 -3.84 -0.43
N ILE A 8 -4.08 -4.34 -0.87
CA ILE A 8 -3.19 -3.63 -1.77
C ILE A 8 -2.92 -4.54 -2.95
N VAL A 9 -3.21 -4.05 -4.16
CA VAL A 9 -2.84 -4.73 -5.40
C VAL A 9 -1.55 -4.11 -5.96
N ASN A 10 -0.65 -4.96 -6.44
CA ASN A 10 0.51 -4.53 -7.19
C ASN A 10 0.18 -4.64 -8.68
N SER A 11 -0.01 -3.52 -9.36
CA SER A 11 -0.29 -3.49 -10.80
C SER A 11 0.96 -3.19 -11.62
N THR A 12 2.13 -3.58 -11.10
CA THR A 12 3.42 -3.38 -11.76
C THR A 12 4.08 -4.73 -12.10
N ASN A 13 5.06 -4.69 -13.01
CA ASN A 13 5.88 -5.84 -13.39
C ASN A 13 6.99 -6.17 -12.35
N TYR A 14 7.01 -5.50 -11.21
CA TYR A 14 8.12 -5.54 -10.26
C TYR A 14 7.65 -5.97 -8.89
N THR A 15 8.54 -6.56 -8.10
CA THR A 15 8.26 -6.83 -6.68
C THR A 15 8.16 -5.51 -5.94
N VAL A 16 7.20 -5.41 -5.02
CA VAL A 16 7.01 -4.23 -4.17
C VAL A 16 7.07 -4.63 -2.71
N LYS A 17 7.81 -3.86 -1.90
CA LYS A 17 7.77 -3.96 -0.43
C LYS A 17 7.38 -2.63 0.17
N GLY A 18 6.62 -2.63 1.24
CA GLY A 18 6.16 -1.38 1.84
C GLY A 18 5.58 -1.56 3.23
N THR A 19 5.12 -0.45 3.78
CA THR A 19 4.57 -0.40 5.14
C THR A 19 3.23 0.34 5.13
N VAL A 20 2.23 -0.24 5.77
CA VAL A 20 0.96 0.39 6.10
C VAL A 20 1.04 0.93 7.51
N LYS A 21 0.90 2.25 7.65
CA LYS A 21 0.84 2.93 8.95
C LYS A 21 -0.60 3.24 9.34
N TYR A 22 -0.88 3.03 10.61
CA TYR A 22 -2.18 3.34 11.20
C TYR A 22 -2.03 4.34 12.35
N ALA A 23 -3.12 5.06 12.63
CA ALA A 23 -3.20 5.96 13.78
C ALA A 23 -3.26 5.14 15.08
N ALA A 24 -2.32 5.39 16.00
CA ALA A 24 -2.27 4.80 17.34
C ALA A 24 -2.25 3.25 17.38
N CYS A 25 -1.82 2.59 16.30
CA CYS A 25 -1.71 1.13 16.20
C CYS A 25 -0.38 0.71 15.55
N SER A 26 -0.03 -0.57 15.72
CA SER A 26 1.11 -1.18 15.04
C SER A 26 0.97 -1.08 13.52
N SER A 27 2.09 -0.89 12.83
CA SER A 27 2.14 -0.88 11.37
C SER A 27 2.24 -2.31 10.83
N ASP A 28 1.80 -2.51 9.58
CA ASP A 28 1.98 -3.77 8.86
C ASP A 28 3.01 -3.58 7.74
N ASP A 29 3.97 -4.50 7.64
CA ASP A 29 4.85 -4.59 6.47
C ASP A 29 4.30 -5.60 5.47
N PHE A 30 4.53 -5.35 4.19
CA PHE A 30 4.06 -6.20 3.12
C PHE A 30 5.12 -6.38 2.03
N GLU A 31 5.01 -7.51 1.34
CA GLU A 31 5.75 -7.82 0.12
C GLU A 31 4.77 -8.43 -0.89
N ILE A 32 4.76 -7.89 -2.11
CA ILE A 32 3.85 -8.29 -3.18
C ILE A 32 4.67 -8.59 -4.43
N ALA A 33 4.52 -9.82 -4.94
CA ALA A 33 5.06 -10.21 -6.23
C ALA A 33 4.44 -9.38 -7.37
N PRO A 34 5.07 -9.33 -8.57
CA PRO A 34 4.47 -8.70 -9.75
C PRO A 34 3.04 -9.19 -9.98
N TRP A 35 2.12 -8.26 -10.26
CA TRP A 35 0.69 -8.55 -10.51
C TRP A 35 -0.05 -9.24 -9.35
N GLY A 36 0.57 -9.31 -8.17
CA GLY A 36 0.01 -9.92 -6.98
C GLY A 36 -0.83 -8.96 -6.14
N SER A 37 -1.26 -9.44 -4.97
CA SER A 37 -1.89 -8.60 -3.96
C SER A 37 -1.51 -9.05 -2.56
N TRP A 38 -1.72 -8.17 -1.58
CA TRP A 38 -1.57 -8.46 -0.17
C TRP A 38 -2.78 -7.94 0.60
N THR A 39 -3.17 -8.68 1.64
CA THR A 39 -4.25 -8.28 2.55
C THR A 39 -3.74 -8.32 3.98
N ALA A 40 -3.98 -7.25 4.72
CA ALA A 40 -3.60 -7.14 6.13
C ALA A 40 -4.23 -8.27 6.96
N GLY A 41 -3.47 -8.79 7.92
CA GLY A 41 -3.97 -9.81 8.84
C GLY A 41 -5.13 -9.28 9.69
N SER A 42 -4.97 -8.08 10.22
CA SER A 42 -5.97 -7.36 11.03
C SER A 42 -5.88 -5.84 10.80
N ARG A 43 -6.95 -5.14 11.14
CA ARG A 43 -7.01 -3.66 11.15
C ARG A 43 -7.79 -3.14 12.35
N GLY A 44 -8.81 -3.88 12.81
CA GLY A 44 -9.62 -3.49 13.95
C GLY A 44 -10.23 -2.10 13.76
N VAL A 45 -10.08 -1.22 14.74
CA VAL A 45 -10.55 0.17 14.73
C VAL A 45 -9.48 1.17 14.28
N CYS A 46 -8.36 0.68 13.73
CA CYS A 46 -7.22 1.51 13.38
C CYS A 46 -7.44 2.21 12.02
N LEU A 47 -7.43 3.55 12.05
CA LEU A 47 -7.49 4.37 10.84
C LEU A 47 -6.15 4.31 10.11
N LEU A 48 -6.18 4.16 8.79
CA LEU A 48 -4.98 4.16 7.97
C LEU A 48 -4.51 5.60 7.76
N THR A 49 -3.23 5.88 7.95
CA THR A 49 -2.64 7.22 7.81
C THR A 49 -1.61 7.30 6.70
N LYS A 50 -0.88 6.22 6.40
CA LYS A 50 0.11 6.22 5.31
C LYS A 50 0.29 4.82 4.72
N ILE A 51 0.58 4.77 3.41
CA ILE A 51 1.13 3.57 2.75
C ILE A 51 2.39 3.99 2.00
N THR A 52 3.52 3.40 2.34
CA THR A 52 4.77 3.52 1.59
C THR A 52 4.94 2.29 0.68
N ALA A 53 5.67 2.44 -0.41
CA ALA A 53 6.02 1.34 -1.29
C ALA A 53 7.36 1.59 -1.96
N ASN A 54 8.25 0.60 -1.92
CA ASN A 54 9.51 0.53 -2.64
C ASN A 54 9.38 -0.52 -3.74
N VAL A 55 9.60 -0.11 -4.97
CA VAL A 55 9.51 -0.92 -6.18
C VAL A 55 10.91 -1.35 -6.60
N TYR A 56 11.14 -2.66 -6.69
CA TYR A 56 12.44 -3.22 -7.00
C TYR A 56 12.54 -3.46 -8.51
N THR A 57 13.03 -2.45 -9.24
CA THR A 57 13.25 -2.52 -10.69
C THR A 57 14.66 -3.06 -10.99
N PRO A 58 14.92 -3.55 -12.22
CA PRO A 58 16.26 -4.00 -12.59
C PRO A 58 17.28 -2.87 -12.41
N GLY A 59 18.22 -3.06 -11.47
CA GLY A 59 19.33 -2.14 -11.24
C GLY A 59 19.06 -0.97 -10.28
N LYS A 60 17.83 -0.79 -9.78
CA LYS A 60 17.55 0.20 -8.71
C LYS A 60 16.29 -0.12 -7.91
N THR A 61 16.24 0.40 -6.69
CA THR A 61 15.01 0.46 -5.90
C THR A 61 14.43 1.87 -6.02
N GLU A 62 13.15 1.96 -6.37
CA GLU A 62 12.46 3.24 -6.54
C GLU A 62 11.36 3.37 -5.48
N GLU A 63 11.37 4.47 -4.74
CA GLU A 63 10.27 4.79 -3.83
C GLU A 63 9.07 5.31 -4.63
N ALA A 64 7.92 4.71 -4.42
CA ALA A 64 6.66 5.17 -4.97
C ALA A 64 6.13 6.37 -4.17
N ASP A 65 5.40 7.26 -4.84
CA ASP A 65 4.64 8.30 -4.15
C ASP A 65 3.68 7.65 -3.16
N SER A 66 3.89 7.95 -1.88
CA SER A 66 3.11 7.35 -0.80
C SER A 66 1.69 7.90 -0.75
N TYR A 67 0.73 7.04 -0.43
CA TYR A 67 -0.58 7.49 0.00
C TYR A 67 -0.47 8.05 1.43
N SER A 68 -1.04 9.23 1.69
CA SER A 68 -1.08 9.85 3.02
C SER A 68 -2.46 10.42 3.34
N SER A 69 -2.86 10.35 4.61
CA SER A 69 -4.14 10.85 5.13
C SER A 69 -4.02 11.17 6.62
N SER A 70 -4.86 12.07 7.14
CA SER A 70 -5.03 12.28 8.59
C SER A 70 -5.67 11.09 9.31
N GLY A 71 -6.17 10.11 8.56
CA GLY A 71 -6.83 8.91 9.07
C GLY A 71 -8.04 8.57 8.19
N THR A 72 -8.03 7.39 7.57
CA THR A 72 -9.12 6.96 6.69
C THR A 72 -9.65 5.56 7.04
N SER A 73 -10.93 5.35 6.72
CA SER A 73 -11.61 4.05 6.70
C SER A 73 -11.43 3.30 5.36
N TYR A 74 -10.91 3.95 4.32
CA TYR A 74 -10.64 3.31 3.03
C TYR A 74 -9.71 2.11 3.21
N SER A 75 -9.95 1.06 2.42
CA SER A 75 -9.26 -0.23 2.55
C SER A 75 -8.69 -0.77 1.25
N GLN A 76 -9.05 -0.22 0.10
CA GLN A 76 -8.63 -0.71 -1.21
C GLN A 76 -7.63 0.24 -1.85
N PHE A 77 -6.43 -0.27 -2.14
CA PHE A 77 -5.33 0.51 -2.72
C PHE A 77 -4.64 -0.26 -3.83
N ALA A 78 -3.99 0.48 -4.73
CA ALA A 78 -3.19 -0.06 -5.81
C ALA A 78 -1.84 0.65 -5.88
N ILE A 79 -0.79 -0.11 -6.16
CA ILE A 79 0.51 0.43 -6.59
C ILE A 79 0.52 0.43 -8.12
N LEU A 80 0.69 1.59 -8.72
CA LEU A 80 0.65 1.81 -10.16
C LEU A 80 1.97 2.36 -10.67
N GLN A 81 2.32 2.00 -11.90
CA GLN A 81 3.40 2.64 -12.65
C GLN A 81 2.89 3.92 -13.32
N LYS A 82 3.64 5.01 -13.17
CA LYS A 82 3.46 6.29 -13.89
C LYS A 82 4.47 6.39 -15.03
N THR A 83 4.38 7.45 -15.84
CA THR A 83 5.42 7.79 -16.83
C THR A 83 6.79 7.90 -16.17
N ASP A 84 6.87 8.61 -15.03
CA ASP A 84 8.09 8.81 -14.25
C ASP A 84 7.92 8.31 -12.81
N GLY A 85 8.10 7.01 -12.62
CA GLY A 85 8.11 6.35 -11.30
C GLY A 85 6.81 5.64 -10.95
N PHE A 86 6.50 5.57 -9.65
CA PHE A 86 5.41 4.75 -9.12
C PHE A 86 4.55 5.55 -8.12
N THR A 87 3.32 5.12 -7.90
CA THR A 87 2.41 5.77 -6.94
C THR A 87 1.51 4.77 -6.25
N VAL A 88 1.18 5.02 -4.99
CA VAL A 88 0.14 4.31 -4.25
C VAL A 88 -1.14 5.15 -4.27
N THR A 89 -2.21 4.59 -4.83
CA THR A 89 -3.50 5.27 -4.94
C THR A 89 -4.64 4.45 -4.35
N ARG A 90 -5.69 5.15 -3.93
CA ARG A 90 -6.95 4.54 -3.49
C ARG A 90 -7.73 4.06 -4.71
N ILE A 91 -8.27 2.84 -4.64
CA ILE A 91 -9.23 2.35 -5.62
C ILE A 91 -10.60 2.95 -5.30
N VAL A 92 -11.21 3.64 -6.28
CA VAL A 92 -12.56 4.19 -6.19
C VAL A 92 -13.45 3.34 -7.08
N THR A 93 -14.44 2.69 -6.49
CA THR A 93 -15.49 1.92 -7.17
C THR A 93 -16.84 2.50 -6.81
#